data_AF-E1R9U2-F1
#
_entry.id   AF-E1R9U2-F1
#
_cell.length_a   1.000
_cell.length_b   1.000
_cell.length_c   1.000
_cell.angle_alpha   90.00
_cell.angle_beta   90.00
_cell.angle_gamma   90.00
#
_symmetry.space_group_name_H-M   'P 1'
#
loop_
_entity.id
_entity.type
_entity.pdbx_description
1 polymer ?
#
loop_
_entity_poly.entity_id
_entity_poly.type
_entity_poly.pdbx_seq_one_letter_code
_entity_poly.pdbx_strand_id
1 'polypeptide(L)'
;MERVKLIHDAAAMLFIRQGYSKTQISHIAEAIGTSVGTIYHDFKGKKEIKNFILKCAIDDSFMNRSLERPIAESMFQHLETEILESFHAISARFASHLEDRGEHYSFEELISDAFDLLSSHAIGCLFIERNQADSGRLTEYYKDYRKRFFRTMAEYLSIFVEKNEIRPLPHLELTATMIIEILTWWAMDSRYSSFEIIEVSPEAAKELCMDNIITAYKQ
;
A
#
# COMPACT_ATOMS: atom_id res chain seq x y z
N MET A 1 -4.24 -21.07 11.63
CA MET A 1 -3.64 -20.11 10.69
C MET A 1 -4.71 -19.39 9.90
N GLU A 2 -5.63 -20.12 9.27
CA GLU A 2 -6.76 -19.60 8.49
C GLU A 2 -7.62 -18.53 9.19
N ARG A 3 -8.02 -18.72 10.45
CA ARG A 3 -8.86 -17.75 11.16
C ARG A 3 -8.20 -16.39 11.41
N VAL A 4 -6.90 -16.36 11.69
CA VAL A 4 -6.18 -15.08 11.89
C VAL A 4 -6.14 -14.28 10.60
N LYS A 5 -5.93 -14.97 9.46
CA LYS A 5 -6.00 -14.37 8.14
C LYS A 5 -7.40 -13.84 7.83
N LEU A 6 -8.47 -14.60 8.11
CA LEU A 6 -9.84 -14.12 7.94
C LEU A 6 -10.14 -12.88 8.77
N ILE A 7 -9.70 -12.85 10.04
CA ILE A 7 -9.84 -11.67 10.91
C ILE A 7 -9.07 -10.48 10.34
N HIS A 8 -7.82 -10.69 9.89
CA HIS A 8 -6.99 -9.66 9.27
C HIS A 8 -7.68 -9.06 8.04
N ASP A 9 -8.09 -9.89 7.08
CA ASP A 9 -8.63 -9.45 5.80
C ASP A 9 -9.95 -8.69 6.00
N ALA A 10 -10.85 -9.22 6.86
CA ALA A 10 -12.10 -8.55 7.20
C ALA A 10 -11.89 -7.22 7.95
N ALA A 11 -10.96 -7.20 8.91
CA ALA A 11 -10.67 -5.99 9.66
C ALA A 11 -9.98 -4.92 8.80
N ALA A 12 -9.05 -5.29 7.93
CA ALA A 12 -8.43 -4.37 6.97
C ALA A 12 -9.49 -3.74 6.06
N MET A 13 -10.38 -4.56 5.50
CA MET A 13 -11.49 -4.09 4.66
C MET A 13 -12.39 -3.09 5.40
N LEU A 14 -12.80 -3.42 6.63
CA LEU A 14 -13.63 -2.54 7.45
C LEU A 14 -12.90 -1.25 7.85
N PHE A 15 -11.65 -1.33 8.32
CA PHE A 15 -10.87 -0.15 8.68
C PHE A 15 -10.65 0.79 7.50
N ILE A 16 -10.48 0.26 6.29
CA ILE A 16 -10.28 1.05 5.07
C ILE A 16 -11.62 1.62 4.55
N ARG A 17 -12.76 0.91 4.67
CA ARG A 17 -14.05 1.40 4.14
C ARG A 17 -14.83 2.30 5.09
N GLN A 18 -14.96 1.92 6.36
CA GLN A 18 -15.77 2.65 7.35
C GLN A 18 -14.92 3.44 8.37
N GLY A 19 -13.63 3.15 8.46
CA GLY A 19 -12.72 3.77 9.42
C GLY A 19 -12.52 2.93 10.69
N TYR A 20 -11.31 2.97 11.23
CA TYR A 20 -10.86 2.27 12.43
C TYR A 20 -11.69 2.65 13.66
N SER A 21 -11.86 3.96 13.91
CA SER A 21 -12.64 4.45 15.04
C SER A 21 -14.09 3.91 15.05
N LYS A 22 -14.74 3.83 13.88
CA LYS A 22 -16.13 3.35 13.73
C LYS A 22 -16.27 1.83 13.70
N THR A 23 -15.17 1.11 13.49
CA THR A 23 -15.20 -0.36 13.45
C THR A 23 -15.22 -0.95 14.86
N GLN A 24 -16.13 -1.89 15.11
CA GLN A 24 -16.22 -2.67 16.34
C GLN A 24 -15.76 -4.11 16.10
N ILE A 25 -15.36 -4.82 17.16
CA ILE A 25 -14.99 -6.24 17.06
C ILE A 25 -16.20 -7.09 16.63
N SER A 26 -17.41 -6.71 17.02
CA SER A 26 -18.66 -7.32 16.55
C SER A 26 -18.81 -7.27 15.04
N HIS A 27 -18.50 -6.14 14.40
CA HIS A 27 -18.56 -6.01 12.93
C HIS A 27 -17.59 -6.97 12.25
N ILE A 28 -16.38 -7.14 12.81
CA ILE A 28 -15.38 -8.08 12.27
C ILE A 28 -15.86 -9.53 12.44
N ALA A 29 -16.41 -9.86 13.62
CA ALA A 29 -16.92 -11.19 13.90
C ALA A 29 -18.10 -11.56 12.97
N GLU A 30 -19.02 -10.62 12.76
CA GLU A 30 -20.15 -10.75 11.83
C GLU A 30 -19.67 -10.97 10.39
N ALA A 31 -18.70 -10.17 9.93
CA ALA A 31 -18.16 -10.24 8.56
C ALA A 31 -17.55 -11.62 8.23
N ILE A 32 -17.02 -12.34 9.22
CA ILE A 32 -16.44 -13.69 9.03
C ILE A 32 -17.31 -14.81 9.60
N GLY A 33 -18.55 -14.52 10.01
CA GLY A 33 -19.50 -15.53 10.50
C GLY A 33 -19.08 -16.20 11.81
N THR A 34 -18.46 -15.47 12.73
CA THR A 34 -18.00 -16.00 14.03
C THR A 34 -18.51 -15.19 15.22
N SER A 35 -18.15 -15.62 16.45
CA SER A 35 -18.50 -14.91 17.68
C SER A 35 -17.42 -13.91 18.10
N VAL A 36 -17.80 -12.85 18.80
CA VAL A 36 -16.86 -11.91 19.43
C VAL A 36 -15.88 -12.63 20.36
N GLY A 37 -16.33 -13.63 21.12
CA GLY A 37 -15.46 -14.45 21.98
C GLY A 37 -14.38 -15.20 21.21
N THR A 38 -14.68 -15.63 19.98
CA THR A 38 -13.71 -16.27 19.09
C THR A 38 -12.63 -15.29 18.62
N ILE A 39 -12.98 -14.02 18.36
CA ILE A 39 -11.98 -12.99 18.06
C ILE A 39 -11.05 -12.77 19.25
N TYR A 40 -11.61 -12.68 20.47
CA TYR A 40 -10.84 -12.49 21.70
C TYR A 40 -9.91 -13.66 22.06
N HIS A 41 -10.18 -14.86 21.51
CA HIS A 41 -9.24 -15.98 21.61
C HIS A 41 -7.97 -15.74 20.79
N ASP A 42 -8.06 -15.07 19.64
CA ASP A 42 -6.90 -14.83 18.76
C ASP A 42 -6.24 -13.47 18.99
N PHE A 43 -6.99 -12.44 19.40
CA PHE A 43 -6.50 -11.08 19.59
C PHE A 43 -6.98 -10.49 20.92
N LYS A 44 -6.12 -9.76 21.64
CA LYS A 44 -6.52 -9.08 22.88
C LYS A 44 -7.56 -7.98 22.64
N GLY A 45 -7.57 -7.37 21.47
CA GLY A 45 -8.50 -6.29 21.14
C GLY A 45 -8.31 -5.70 19.73
N LYS A 46 -9.07 -4.64 19.47
CA LYS A 46 -9.09 -3.94 18.17
C LYS A 46 -7.74 -3.30 17.84
N LYS A 47 -7.03 -2.80 18.85
CA LYS A 47 -5.71 -2.18 18.71
C LYS A 47 -4.68 -3.20 18.22
N GLU A 48 -4.72 -4.41 18.74
CA GLU A 48 -3.82 -5.50 18.35
C GLU A 48 -4.12 -5.97 16.92
N ILE A 49 -5.39 -6.01 16.52
CA ILE A 49 -5.77 -6.30 15.13
C ILE A 49 -5.20 -5.23 14.19
N LYS A 50 -5.33 -3.94 14.53
CA LYS A 50 -4.71 -2.84 13.75
C LYS A 50 -3.20 -3.01 13.64
N ASN A 51 -2.53 -3.22 14.78
CA ASN A 51 -1.08 -3.35 14.80
C ASN A 51 -0.61 -4.58 14.02
N PHE A 52 -1.37 -5.68 14.07
CA PHE A 52 -1.12 -6.88 13.28
C PHE A 52 -1.23 -6.60 11.77
N ILE A 53 -2.28 -5.90 11.33
CA ILE A 53 -2.44 -5.47 9.93
C ILE A 53 -1.25 -4.63 9.47
N LEU A 54 -0.88 -3.61 10.24
CA LEU A 54 0.25 -2.73 9.89
C LEU A 54 1.59 -3.48 9.91
N LYS A 55 1.76 -4.46 10.80
CA LYS A 55 2.96 -5.32 10.83
C LYS A 55 3.03 -6.21 9.60
N CYS A 56 1.92 -6.83 9.20
CA CYS A 56 1.85 -7.62 7.97
C CYS A 56 2.14 -6.75 6.74
N ALA A 57 1.67 -5.50 6.71
CA ALA A 57 1.90 -4.59 5.59
C ALA A 57 3.37 -4.19 5.36
N ILE A 58 4.26 -4.43 6.32
CA ILE A 58 5.72 -4.21 6.17
C ILE A 58 6.53 -5.51 6.23
N ASP A 59 5.88 -6.63 6.54
CA ASP A 59 6.47 -7.96 6.70
C ASP A 59 5.41 -9.03 6.42
N ASP A 60 5.23 -9.37 5.14
CA ASP A 60 4.25 -10.37 4.69
C ASP A 60 4.46 -11.75 5.35
N SER A 61 5.71 -12.05 5.76
CA SER A 61 6.02 -13.31 6.44
C SER A 61 5.36 -13.40 7.81
N PHE A 62 5.05 -12.25 8.44
CA PHE A 62 4.49 -12.16 9.78
C PHE A 62 3.16 -12.90 9.91
N MET A 63 2.32 -12.86 8.87
CA MET A 63 1.04 -13.56 8.80
C MET A 63 1.16 -15.07 9.06
N ASN A 64 2.25 -15.65 8.58
CA ASN A 64 2.48 -17.09 8.60
C ASN A 64 3.29 -17.56 9.81
N ARG A 65 3.69 -16.65 10.70
CA ARG A 65 4.45 -17.00 11.91
C ARG A 65 3.55 -17.69 12.93
N SER A 66 4.13 -18.63 13.66
CA SER A 66 3.48 -19.23 14.84
C SER A 66 3.52 -18.25 16.00
N LEU A 67 2.43 -17.52 16.23
CA LEU A 67 2.29 -16.54 17.31
C LEU A 67 1.55 -17.13 18.50
N GLU A 68 1.98 -16.74 19.70
CA GLU A 68 1.23 -17.00 20.93
C GLU A 68 -0.13 -16.28 20.89
N ARG A 69 -1.16 -16.93 21.43
CA ARG A 69 -2.53 -16.41 21.41
C ARG A 69 -3.05 -16.19 22.83
N PRO A 70 -3.83 -15.13 23.05
CA PRO A 70 -4.18 -14.08 22.08
C PRO A 70 -3.02 -13.13 21.79
N ILE A 71 -2.92 -12.70 20.53
CA ILE A 71 -1.95 -11.69 20.05
C ILE A 71 -2.14 -10.42 20.86
N ALA A 72 -1.04 -9.91 21.42
CA ALA A 72 -1.03 -8.87 22.44
C ALA A 72 -0.12 -7.69 22.04
N GLU A 73 -0.31 -6.54 22.69
CA GLU A 73 0.45 -5.32 22.43
C GLU A 73 1.98 -5.49 22.56
N SER A 74 2.45 -6.40 23.40
CA SER A 74 3.89 -6.68 23.59
C SER A 74 4.60 -7.10 22.30
N MET A 75 3.87 -7.60 21.30
CA MET A 75 4.43 -8.00 20.00
C MET A 75 4.69 -6.81 19.05
N PHE A 76 4.25 -5.60 19.42
CA PHE A 76 4.24 -4.43 18.53
C PHE A 76 4.94 -3.20 19.13
N GLN A 77 5.81 -3.38 20.12
CA GLN A 77 6.44 -2.27 20.87
C GLN A 77 7.24 -1.31 19.97
N HIS A 78 7.80 -1.80 18.86
CA HIS A 78 8.62 -1.02 17.94
C HIS A 78 7.96 -0.79 16.58
N LEU A 79 6.67 -1.13 16.44
CA LEU A 79 5.99 -1.16 15.15
C LEU A 79 6.03 0.19 14.42
N GLU A 80 5.86 1.31 15.13
CA GLU A 80 5.95 2.64 14.51
C GLU A 80 7.32 2.84 13.86
N THR A 81 8.41 2.57 14.59
CA THR A 81 9.78 2.69 14.05
C THR A 81 10.01 1.76 12.87
N GLU A 82 9.56 0.51 12.95
CA GLU A 82 9.68 -0.47 11.86
C GLU A 82 8.96 0.00 10.59
N ILE A 83 7.78 0.63 10.71
CA ILE A 83 7.05 1.21 9.56
C ILE A 83 7.85 2.35 8.94
N LEU A 84 8.44 3.22 9.75
CA LEU A 84 9.23 4.35 9.26
C LEU A 84 10.51 3.90 8.54
N GLU A 85 11.21 2.93 9.12
CA GLU A 85 12.38 2.32 8.49
C GLU A 85 12.02 1.65 7.16
N SER A 86 10.87 0.96 7.12
CA SER A 86 10.34 0.36 5.90
C SER A 86 10.07 1.41 4.82
N PHE A 87 9.33 2.49 5.13
CA PHE A 87 9.10 3.57 4.17
C PHE A 87 10.38 4.23 3.67
N HIS A 88 11.36 4.44 4.55
CA HIS A 88 12.66 4.97 4.16
C HIS A 88 13.39 4.02 3.19
N ALA A 89 13.47 2.73 3.52
CA ALA A 89 14.12 1.71 2.69
C ALA A 89 13.44 1.57 1.33
N ILE A 90 12.09 1.53 1.30
CA ILE A 90 11.30 1.47 0.08
C ILE A 90 11.55 2.71 -0.79
N SER A 91 11.51 3.90 -0.21
CA SER A 91 11.75 5.14 -0.96
C SER A 91 13.18 5.22 -1.49
N ALA A 92 14.18 4.80 -0.71
CA ALA A 92 15.57 4.81 -1.15
C ALA A 92 15.80 3.80 -2.28
N ARG A 93 15.25 2.59 -2.16
CA ARG A 93 15.31 1.58 -3.21
C ARG A 93 14.62 2.05 -4.49
N PHE A 94 13.44 2.64 -4.38
CA PHE A 94 12.72 3.13 -5.56
C PHE A 94 13.46 4.26 -6.27
N ALA A 95 14.28 5.04 -5.56
CA ALA A 95 15.06 6.13 -6.11
C ALA A 95 16.49 5.73 -6.54
N SER A 96 16.93 4.48 -6.32
CA SER A 96 18.35 4.11 -6.49
C SER A 96 18.81 4.26 -7.94
N HIS A 97 17.92 4.00 -8.91
CA HIS A 97 18.24 4.20 -10.33
C HIS A 97 18.36 5.67 -10.74
N LEU A 98 18.10 6.65 -9.86
CA LEU A 98 18.41 8.05 -10.18
C LEU A 98 19.91 8.36 -10.06
N GLU A 99 20.66 7.56 -9.30
CA GLU A 99 22.10 7.78 -9.06
C GLU A 99 22.93 7.66 -10.35
N ASP A 100 22.58 6.72 -11.23
CA ASP A 100 23.20 6.50 -12.54
C ASP A 100 22.38 7.12 -13.70
N ARG A 101 21.41 7.99 -13.38
CA ARG A 101 20.45 8.55 -14.35
C ARG A 101 19.69 7.46 -15.12
N GLY A 102 19.38 6.33 -14.51
CA GLY A 102 18.61 5.23 -15.07
C GLY A 102 19.32 4.54 -16.23
N GLU A 103 20.65 4.40 -16.18
CA GLU A 103 21.44 3.81 -17.28
C GLU A 103 20.94 2.42 -17.69
N HIS A 104 20.47 1.65 -16.70
CA HIS A 104 19.89 0.31 -16.88
C HIS A 104 18.47 0.22 -16.32
N TYR A 105 17.70 1.30 -16.44
CA TYR A 105 16.33 1.37 -15.96
C TYR A 105 15.46 2.01 -17.03
N SER A 106 14.48 1.27 -17.53
CA SER A 106 13.56 1.69 -18.59
C SER A 106 12.27 2.29 -18.05
N PHE A 107 11.52 2.95 -18.93
CA PHE A 107 10.19 3.44 -18.61
C PHE A 107 9.23 2.31 -18.22
N GLU A 108 9.28 1.16 -18.90
CA GLU A 108 8.47 0.00 -18.53
C GLU A 108 8.79 -0.55 -17.14
N GLU A 109 10.07 -0.63 -16.78
CA GLU A 109 10.50 -1.07 -15.46
C GLU A 109 10.02 -0.08 -14.38
N LEU A 110 10.09 1.23 -14.63
CA LEU A 110 9.52 2.24 -13.73
C LEU A 110 8.03 1.98 -13.46
N ILE A 111 7.23 1.82 -14.52
CA ILE A 111 5.78 1.63 -14.37
C ILE A 111 5.47 0.31 -13.67
N SER A 112 6.19 -0.75 -14.04
CA SER A 112 6.08 -2.07 -13.41
C SER A 112 6.39 -2.01 -11.90
N ASP A 113 7.52 -1.41 -11.54
CA ASP A 113 7.98 -1.34 -10.16
C ASP A 113 7.12 -0.42 -9.30
N ALA A 114 6.67 0.72 -9.88
CA ALA A 114 5.74 1.61 -9.21
C ALA A 114 4.41 0.89 -8.91
N PHE A 115 3.89 0.10 -9.85
CA PHE A 115 2.70 -0.71 -9.62
C PHE A 115 2.93 -1.73 -8.50
N ASP A 116 4.02 -2.49 -8.54
CA ASP A 116 4.31 -3.53 -7.55
C ASP A 116 4.49 -2.95 -6.15
N LEU A 117 5.16 -1.79 -6.07
CA LEU A 117 5.37 -1.06 -4.83
C LEU A 117 4.04 -0.60 -4.22
N LEU A 118 3.14 -0.03 -5.02
CA LEU A 118 1.80 0.39 -4.57
C LEU A 118 0.94 -0.81 -4.17
N SER A 119 0.91 -1.87 -4.99
CA SER A 119 0.10 -3.07 -4.75
C SER A 119 0.54 -3.81 -3.49
N SER A 120 1.84 -3.95 -3.26
CA SER A 120 2.38 -4.69 -2.11
C SER A 120 2.12 -3.98 -0.78
N HIS A 121 2.04 -2.65 -0.77
CA HIS A 121 1.86 -1.85 0.45
C HIS A 121 0.46 -1.23 0.56
N ALA A 122 -0.47 -1.62 -0.31
CA ALA A 122 -1.80 -1.02 -0.45
C ALA A 122 -2.54 -0.90 0.89
N ILE A 123 -2.58 -1.98 1.68
CA ILE A 123 -3.29 -2.02 2.97
C ILE A 123 -2.72 -1.00 3.95
N GLY A 124 -1.40 -0.95 4.10
CA GLY A 124 -0.74 -0.02 5.03
C GLY A 124 -0.96 1.44 4.63
N CYS A 125 -0.79 1.75 3.34
CA CYS A 125 -1.02 3.09 2.81
C CYS A 125 -2.48 3.54 2.95
N LEU A 126 -3.44 2.72 2.48
CA LEU A 126 -4.87 3.03 2.57
C LEU A 126 -5.36 3.10 4.02
N PHE A 127 -4.80 2.28 4.91
CA PHE A 127 -5.10 2.37 6.33
C PHE A 127 -4.73 3.76 6.85
N ILE A 128 -3.48 4.21 6.64
CA ILE A 128 -3.03 5.52 7.14
C ILE A 128 -3.83 6.65 6.48
N GLU A 129 -4.04 6.58 5.17
CA GLU A 129 -4.73 7.61 4.40
C GLU A 129 -6.19 7.82 4.83
N ARG A 130 -6.91 6.72 5.07
CA ARG A 130 -8.33 6.76 5.45
C ARG A 130 -8.56 6.85 6.96
N ASN A 131 -7.51 6.66 7.76
CA ASN A 131 -7.55 6.69 9.23
C ASN A 131 -6.54 7.69 9.82
N GLN A 132 -6.40 8.86 9.20
CA GLN A 132 -5.39 9.86 9.60
C GLN A 132 -5.48 10.26 11.09
N ALA A 133 -6.69 10.42 11.61
CA ALA A 133 -6.92 10.77 13.02
C ALA A 133 -6.50 9.65 13.99
N ASP A 134 -6.54 8.39 13.55
CA ASP A 134 -6.21 7.20 14.34
C ASP A 134 -4.75 6.72 14.14
N SER A 135 -4.02 7.34 13.20
CA SER A 135 -2.67 6.95 12.78
C SER A 135 -1.55 7.77 13.42
N GLY A 136 -1.89 8.83 14.18
CA GLY A 136 -0.93 9.62 14.95
C GLY A 136 0.19 10.18 14.06
N ARG A 137 1.46 9.94 14.46
CA ARG A 137 2.63 10.44 13.73
C ARG A 137 2.79 9.85 12.34
N LEU A 138 2.30 8.62 12.10
CA LEU A 138 2.40 7.94 10.79
C LEU A 138 1.76 8.76 9.66
N THR A 139 0.75 9.57 9.96
CA THR A 139 0.09 10.44 8.98
C THR A 139 1.05 11.44 8.34
N GLU A 140 1.86 12.14 9.15
CA GLU A 140 2.80 13.15 8.63
C GLU A 140 3.95 12.49 7.88
N TYR A 141 4.47 11.37 8.40
CA TYR A 141 5.48 10.57 7.71
C TYR A 141 4.99 10.06 6.36
N TYR A 142 3.75 9.58 6.28
CA TYR A 142 3.15 9.13 5.03
C TYR A 142 2.96 10.27 4.02
N LYS A 143 2.57 11.48 4.47
CA LYS A 143 2.49 12.66 3.61
C LYS A 143 3.83 13.02 3.00
N ASP A 144 4.90 13.00 3.80
CA ASP A 144 6.25 13.31 3.33
C ASP A 144 6.78 12.24 2.37
N TYR A 145 6.53 10.96 2.68
CA TYR A 145 6.81 9.84 1.79
C TYR A 145 6.08 9.99 0.43
N ARG A 146 4.77 10.29 0.43
CA ARG A 146 3.98 10.47 -0.80
C ARG A 146 4.54 11.62 -1.65
N LYS A 147 4.89 12.76 -1.03
CA LYS A 147 5.54 13.88 -1.76
C LYS A 147 6.85 13.46 -2.40
N ARG A 148 7.67 12.66 -1.71
CA ARG A 148 8.94 12.15 -2.25
C ARG A 148 8.69 11.20 -3.42
N PHE A 149 7.75 10.27 -3.30
CA PHE A 149 7.39 9.35 -4.38
C PHE A 149 6.97 10.09 -5.66
N PHE A 150 6.11 11.10 -5.55
CA PHE A 150 5.68 11.93 -6.69
C PHE A 150 6.85 12.66 -7.35
N ARG A 151 7.77 13.20 -6.54
CA ARG A 151 8.97 13.88 -7.05
C ARG A 151 9.89 12.91 -7.78
N THR A 152 10.18 11.76 -7.18
CA THR A 152 11.01 10.71 -7.77
C THR A 152 10.43 10.22 -9.10
N MET A 153 9.12 10.02 -9.19
CA MET A 153 8.44 9.71 -10.45
C MET A 153 8.66 10.79 -11.51
N ALA A 154 8.47 12.08 -11.15
CA ALA A 154 8.70 13.17 -12.10
C ALA A 154 10.16 13.27 -12.56
N GLU A 155 11.13 13.01 -11.66
CA GLU A 155 12.55 12.98 -11.99
C GLU A 155 12.89 11.86 -12.99
N TYR A 156 12.35 10.65 -12.79
CA TYR A 156 12.51 9.57 -13.77
C TYR A 156 11.90 9.91 -15.13
N LEU A 157 10.67 10.44 -15.16
CA LEU A 157 10.04 10.84 -16.42
C LEU A 157 10.87 11.92 -17.15
N SER A 158 11.48 12.86 -16.44
CA SER A 158 12.40 13.84 -17.04
C SER A 158 13.58 13.18 -17.71
N ILE A 159 14.21 12.21 -17.04
CA ILE A 159 15.35 11.44 -17.58
C ILE A 159 14.93 10.69 -18.85
N PHE A 160 13.76 10.05 -18.87
CA PHE A 160 13.28 9.31 -20.04
C PHE A 160 12.93 10.22 -21.22
N VAL A 161 12.44 11.44 -20.97
CA VAL A 161 12.26 12.47 -22.00
C VAL A 161 13.62 12.89 -22.59
N GLU A 162 14.62 13.15 -21.75
CA GLU A 162 15.96 13.54 -22.20
C GLU A 162 16.63 12.45 -23.05
N LYS A 163 16.39 11.18 -22.72
CA LYS A 163 16.87 10.02 -23.49
C LYS A 163 16.07 9.74 -24.75
N ASN A 164 14.97 10.46 -25.00
CA ASN A 164 14.00 10.20 -26.07
C ASN A 164 13.38 8.79 -26.01
N GLU A 165 13.26 8.22 -24.81
CA GLU A 165 12.56 6.94 -24.60
C GLU A 165 11.04 7.15 -24.54
N ILE A 166 10.62 8.30 -24.01
CA ILE A 166 9.23 8.73 -24.01
C ILE A 166 9.07 10.10 -24.65
N ARG A 167 7.86 10.39 -25.13
CA ARG A 167 7.54 11.66 -25.79
C ARG A 167 7.71 12.86 -24.86
N PRO A 168 7.98 14.07 -25.40
CA PRO A 168 8.03 15.29 -24.61
C PRO A 168 6.77 15.49 -23.76
N LEU A 169 6.96 15.91 -22.51
CA LEU A 169 5.89 16.13 -21.54
C LEU A 169 5.83 17.62 -21.14
N PRO A 170 4.98 18.45 -21.80
CA PRO A 170 4.86 19.88 -21.48
C PRO A 170 4.40 20.18 -20.05
N HIS A 171 3.76 19.20 -19.41
CA HIS A 171 3.28 19.26 -18.04
C HIS A 171 3.79 18.05 -17.25
N LEU A 172 5.10 17.99 -17.02
CA LEU A 172 5.80 16.85 -16.43
C LEU A 172 5.17 16.39 -15.10
N GLU A 173 4.98 17.29 -14.15
CA GLU A 173 4.49 16.99 -12.81
C GLU A 173 3.02 16.56 -12.81
N LEU A 174 2.20 17.16 -13.69
CA LEU A 174 0.81 16.75 -13.87
C LEU A 174 0.71 15.38 -14.56
N THR A 175 1.62 15.09 -15.49
CA THR A 175 1.72 13.77 -16.13
C THR A 175 2.13 12.71 -15.13
N ALA A 176 3.15 12.99 -14.30
CA ALA A 176 3.56 12.12 -13.19
C ALA A 176 2.39 11.85 -12.24
N THR A 177 1.66 12.91 -11.85
CA THR A 177 0.45 12.80 -11.02
C THR A 177 -0.57 11.88 -11.68
N MET A 178 -0.90 12.10 -12.95
CA MET A 178 -1.88 11.28 -13.66
C MET A 178 -1.49 9.81 -13.73
N ILE A 179 -0.22 9.51 -14.02
CA ILE A 179 0.31 8.13 -14.01
C ILE A 179 0.16 7.52 -12.62
N ILE A 180 0.57 8.23 -11.58
CA ILE A 180 0.49 7.74 -10.20
C ILE A 180 -0.96 7.49 -9.78
N GLU A 181 -1.89 8.37 -10.13
CA GLU A 181 -3.31 8.19 -9.78
C GLU A 181 -3.94 7.00 -10.51
N ILE A 182 -3.59 6.76 -11.78
CA ILE A 182 -4.00 5.53 -12.51
C ILE A 182 -3.46 4.29 -11.79
N LEU A 183 -2.16 4.28 -11.48
CA LEU A 183 -1.53 3.16 -10.79
C LEU A 183 -2.16 2.94 -9.41
N THR A 184 -2.33 4.01 -8.62
CA THR A 184 -2.89 3.95 -7.26
C THR A 184 -4.31 3.37 -7.28
N TRP A 185 -5.15 3.79 -8.23
CA TRP A 185 -6.49 3.24 -8.35
C TRP A 185 -6.49 1.72 -8.57
N TRP A 186 -5.69 1.25 -9.53
CA TRP A 186 -5.67 -0.16 -9.90
C TRP A 186 -4.90 -1.05 -8.92
N ALA A 187 -3.76 -0.59 -8.40
CA ALA A 187 -2.96 -1.35 -7.45
C ALA A 187 -3.55 -1.34 -6.03
N MET A 188 -4.27 -0.28 -5.65
CA MET A 188 -4.72 -0.07 -4.27
C MET A 188 -6.25 0.06 -4.16
N ASP A 189 -6.83 1.16 -4.64
CA ASP A 189 -8.20 1.55 -4.25
C ASP A 189 -9.30 0.63 -4.78
N SER A 190 -9.15 0.10 -6.00
CA SER A 190 -10.17 -0.73 -6.67
C SER A 190 -10.65 -1.91 -5.81
N ARG A 191 -9.75 -2.51 -5.04
CA ARG A 191 -10.03 -3.65 -4.14
C ARG A 191 -10.81 -3.23 -2.87
N TYR A 192 -10.73 -1.96 -2.49
CA TYR A 192 -11.31 -1.41 -1.27
C TYR A 192 -12.36 -0.32 -1.53
N SER A 193 -12.82 -0.17 -2.77
CA SER A 193 -13.92 0.73 -3.13
C SER A 193 -15.19 0.35 -2.37
N SER A 194 -15.96 1.36 -1.98
CA SER A 194 -17.24 1.19 -1.27
C SER A 194 -18.44 1.07 -2.22
N PHE A 195 -18.27 1.36 -3.51
CA PHE A 195 -19.35 1.39 -4.50
C PHE A 195 -19.24 0.20 -5.46
N GLU A 196 -18.26 0.22 -6.37
CA GLU A 196 -17.98 -0.88 -7.30
C GLU A 196 -16.80 -1.72 -6.79
N ILE A 197 -17.07 -2.96 -6.39
CA ILE A 197 -16.00 -3.94 -6.12
C ILE A 197 -15.63 -4.58 -7.44
N ILE A 198 -14.43 -4.26 -7.94
CA ILE A 198 -13.90 -4.86 -9.16
C ILE A 198 -13.01 -6.04 -8.73
N GLU A 199 -13.46 -7.26 -9.01
CA GLU A 199 -12.63 -8.46 -8.85
C GLU A 199 -11.68 -8.57 -10.04
N VAL A 200 -10.53 -7.92 -9.91
CA VAL A 200 -9.42 -8.03 -10.86
C VAL A 200 -8.18 -8.52 -10.12
N SER A 201 -7.44 -9.46 -10.72
CA SER A 201 -6.19 -9.91 -10.12
C SER A 201 -5.14 -8.79 -10.18
N PRO A 202 -4.16 -8.75 -9.26
CA PRO A 202 -3.05 -7.80 -9.33
C PRO A 202 -2.34 -7.83 -10.69
N GLU A 203 -2.18 -9.01 -11.28
CA GLU A 203 -1.51 -9.23 -12.55
C GLU A 203 -2.29 -8.61 -13.71
N ALA A 204 -3.60 -8.88 -13.80
CA ALA A 204 -4.44 -8.30 -14.85
C ALA A 204 -4.55 -6.76 -14.73
N ALA A 205 -4.61 -6.25 -13.49
CA ALA A 205 -4.57 -4.80 -13.24
C ALA A 205 -3.23 -4.18 -13.65
N LYS A 206 -2.12 -4.87 -13.39
CA LYS A 206 -0.78 -4.44 -13.80
C LYS A 206 -0.66 -4.40 -15.33
N GLU A 207 -1.06 -5.48 -15.99
CA GLU A 207 -1.05 -5.58 -17.45
C GLU A 207 -1.85 -4.44 -18.09
N LEU A 208 -3.06 -4.15 -17.57
CA LEU A 208 -3.88 -3.05 -18.04
C LEU A 208 -3.21 -1.67 -17.88
N CYS A 209 -2.63 -1.40 -16.71
CA CYS A 209 -1.90 -0.16 -16.45
C CYS A 209 -0.69 -0.02 -17.37
N MET A 210 0.11 -1.08 -17.50
CA MET A 210 1.29 -1.09 -18.35
C MET A 210 0.92 -0.85 -19.81
N ASP A 211 -0.04 -1.60 -20.36
CA ASP A 211 -0.50 -1.44 -21.74
C ASP A 211 -0.95 0.01 -22.02
N ASN A 212 -1.80 0.56 -21.16
CA ASN A 212 -2.33 1.92 -21.33
C ASN A 212 -1.23 2.99 -21.25
N ILE A 213 -0.39 2.94 -20.21
CA ILE A 213 0.62 3.96 -19.95
C ILE A 213 1.74 3.88 -20.97
N ILE A 214 2.26 2.68 -21.26
CA ILE A 214 3.38 2.50 -22.20
C ILE A 214 2.97 2.98 -23.60
N THR A 215 1.80 2.55 -24.07
CA THR A 215 1.27 2.97 -25.40
C THR A 215 1.07 4.48 -25.48
N ALA A 216 0.71 5.15 -24.39
CA ALA A 216 0.45 6.58 -24.36
C ALA A 216 1.70 7.46 -24.38
N TYR A 217 2.86 6.94 -23.97
CA TYR A 217 4.07 7.76 -23.77
C TYR A 217 5.33 7.28 -24.48
N LYS A 218 5.50 5.97 -24.68
CA LYS A 218 6.70 5.42 -25.28
C LYS A 218 6.84 5.84 -26.75
N GLN A 219 8.07 6.16 -27.16
CA GLN A 219 8.41 6.47 -28.57
C GLN A 219 8.85 5.23 -29.34
#